data_AF-A0A1G9XUZ8-F1
#
_entry.id   AF-A0A1G9XUZ8-F1
#
_cell.length_a   1.000
_cell.length_b   1.000
_cell.length_c   1.000
_cell.angle_alpha   90.00
_cell.angle_beta   90.00
_cell.angle_gamma   90.00
#
_symmetry.space_group_name_H-M   'P 1'
#
loop_
_entity.id
_entity.type
_entity.pdbx_description
1 polymer ?
#
loop_
_entity_poly.entity_id
_entity_poly.type
_entity_poly.pdbx_seq_one_letter_code
_entity_poly.pdbx_strand_id
1 'polypeptide(L)' 'MSSTSEKVTSRLTAGLDGWNHPLRMAASTPLFVVAGAVGSILFQTELVHYGYTIRFNGAVTVFFVMTALVGGLVLLAAFD' A
#
# COMPACT_ATOMS: atom_id res chain seq x y z
N MET A 1 -6.30 25.78 34.38
CA MET A 1 -4.98 25.10 34.47
C MET A 1 -5.20 23.65 34.08
N SER A 2 -4.74 23.25 32.89
CA SER A 2 -4.82 21.85 32.45
C SER A 2 -4.02 20.96 33.42
N SER A 3 -4.63 19.86 33.87
CA SER A 3 -4.00 18.95 34.82
C SER A 3 -2.80 18.27 34.18
N THR A 4 -1.80 17.91 34.98
CA THR A 4 -0.61 17.19 34.50
C THR A 4 -0.98 15.91 33.73
N SER A 5 -2.11 15.28 34.06
CA SER A 5 -2.61 14.10 33.34
C SER A 5 -3.06 14.45 31.91
N GLU A 6 -3.80 15.53 31.69
CA GLU A 6 -4.19 15.97 30.34
C GLU A 6 -2.97 16.24 29.44
N LYS A 7 -1.94 16.87 29.99
CA LYS A 7 -0.69 17.12 29.26
C LYS A 7 0.09 15.84 28.94
N VAL A 8 0.07 14.86 29.84
CA VAL A 8 0.73 13.57 29.62
C VAL A 8 -0.05 12.75 28.59
N THR A 9 -1.38 12.68 28.71
CA THR A 9 -2.24 11.99 27.76
C THR A 9 -2.14 12.61 26.37
N SER A 10 -2.17 13.95 26.24
CA SER A 10 -2.06 14.59 24.93
C SER A 10 -0.70 14.39 24.26
N ARG A 11 0.39 14.31 25.04
CA ARG A 11 1.72 13.99 24.51
C ARG A 11 1.86 12.52 24.11
N LEU A 12 1.20 11.62 24.84
CA LEU A 12 1.14 10.20 24.50
C LEU A 12 0.33 9.95 23.22
N THR A 13 -0.82 10.60 23.05
CA THR A 13 -1.62 10.48 21.82
C THR A 13 -1.01 11.22 20.63
N ALA A 14 -0.45 12.42 20.81
CA ALA A 14 0.24 13.13 19.73
C ALA A 14 1.47 12.38 19.19
N GLY A 15 2.14 11.58 20.05
CA GLY A 15 3.22 10.69 19.64
C GLY A 15 2.74 9.46 18.86
N LEU A 16 1.52 8.97 19.14
CA LEU A 16 0.94 7.80 18.47
C LEU A 16 0.50 8.11 17.03
N ASP A 17 -0.06 9.29 16.78
CA ASP A 17 -0.50 9.69 15.44
C ASP A 17 0.68 9.85 14.47
N GLY A 18 1.80 10.43 14.92
CA GLY A 18 3.01 10.57 14.11
C GLY A 18 3.83 9.27 13.96
N TRP A 19 3.74 8.34 14.92
CA TRP A 19 4.47 7.06 14.90
C TRP A 19 3.77 5.97 14.08
N ASN A 20 2.44 6.08 13.92
CA ASN A 20 1.66 5.06 13.22
C ASN A 20 1.89 5.04 11.71
N HIS A 21 2.10 6.19 11.07
CA HIS A 21 2.19 6.27 9.61
C HIS A 21 3.31 5.40 9.00
N PRO A 22 4.59 5.47 9.44
CA PRO A 22 5.64 4.63 8.88
C PRO A 22 5.43 3.13 9.16
N LEU A 23 4.83 2.78 10.30
CA LEU A 23 4.58 1.38 10.66
C LEU A 23 3.41 0.78 9.86
N ARG A 24 2.36 1.59 9.60
CA ARG A 24 1.24 1.24 8.71
C ARG A 24 1.69 1.12 7.27
N MET A 25 2.58 1.99 6.79
CA MET A 25 3.21 1.85 5.47
C MET A 25 4.01 0.55 5.36
N ALA A 26 4.86 0.25 6.34
CA ALA A 26 5.67 -0.97 6.33
C ALA A 26 4.80 -2.23 6.35
N ALA A 27 3.72 -2.25 7.15
CA ALA A 27 2.81 -3.40 7.24
C ALA A 27 1.95 -3.58 5.97
N SER A 28 1.57 -2.49 5.29
CA SER A 28 0.73 -2.53 4.08
C SER A 28 1.51 -2.74 2.78
N THR A 29 2.82 -2.43 2.76
CA THR A 29 3.69 -2.60 1.59
C THR A 29 3.64 -4.01 0.99
N PRO A 30 3.79 -5.11 1.76
CA PRO A 30 3.66 -6.47 1.23
C PRO A 30 2.28 -6.73 0.59
N LEU A 31 1.22 -6.17 1.18
CA LEU A 31 -0.15 -6.34 0.69
C LEU A 31 -0.34 -5.68 -0.68
N PHE A 32 0.20 -4.47 -0.88
CA PHE A 32 0.17 -3.81 -2.17
C PHE A 32 1.01 -4.52 -3.24
N VAL A 33 2.17 -5.05 -2.86
CA VAL A 33 3.01 -5.85 -3.77
C VAL A 33 2.27 -7.10 -4.24
N VAL A 34 1.66 -7.84 -3.32
CA VAL A 34 0.86 -9.04 -3.66
C VAL A 34 -0.33 -8.66 -4.53
N ALA A 35 -1.05 -7.60 -4.19
CA ALA A 35 -2.19 -7.13 -4.98
C ALA A 35 -1.80 -6.80 -6.43
N GLY A 36 -0.69 -6.09 -6.63
CA GLY A 36 -0.17 -5.81 -7.97
C GLY A 36 0.28 -7.06 -8.72
N ALA A 37 0.95 -8.00 -8.05
CA ALA A 37 1.35 -9.26 -8.67
C ALA A 37 0.13 -10.10 -9.13
N VAL A 38 -0.90 -10.21 -8.29
CA VAL A 38 -2.16 -10.88 -8.63
C VAL A 38 -2.85 -10.17 -9.80
N GLY A 39 -2.94 -8.84 -9.77
CA GLY A 39 -3.51 -8.05 -10.87
C GLY A 39 -2.80 -8.29 -12.20
N SER A 40 -1.47 -8.38 -12.19
CA SER A 40 -0.66 -8.71 -13.37
C SER A 40 -0.99 -10.10 -13.94
N ILE A 41 -1.12 -11.11 -13.06
CA ILE A 41 -1.45 -12.48 -13.49
C ILE A 41 -2.83 -12.51 -14.13
N LEU A 42 -3.82 -11.88 -13.49
CA LEU A 42 -5.20 -11.81 -14.02
C LEU A 42 -5.23 -11.10 -15.39
N PHE A 43 -4.55 -9.96 -15.52
CA PHE A 43 -4.48 -9.23 -16.78
C PHE A 43 -3.83 -10.04 -17.90
N GLN A 44 -2.69 -10.68 -17.62
CA GLN A 44 -2.00 -11.50 -18.62
C GLN A 44 -2.81 -12.75 -18.99
N THR A 45 -3.51 -13.36 -18.03
CA THR A 45 -4.41 -14.50 -18.27
C THR A 45 -5.57 -14.11 -19.17
N GLU A 46 -6.18 -12.96 -18.92
CA GLU A 46 -7.30 -12.43 -19.70
C GLU A 46 -6.88 -12.13 -21.15
N LEU A 47 -5.70 -11.53 -21.35
CA LEU A 47 -5.19 -11.30 -22.70
C LEU A 47 -4.88 -12.61 -23.45
N VAL A 48 -4.40 -13.65 -22.76
CA VAL A 48 -4.25 -14.98 -23.35
C VAL A 48 -5.62 -15.55 -23.74
N HIS A 49 -6.66 -15.30 -22.94
CA HIS A 49 -8.03 -15.72 -23.26
C HIS A 49 -8.56 -15.05 -24.55
N TYR A 50 -8.20 -13.79 -24.81
CA TYR A 50 -8.51 -13.10 -26.07
C TYR A 50 -7.64 -13.53 -27.27
N GLY A 51 -6.75 -14.50 -27.11
CA GLY A 51 -5.91 -15.02 -28.19
C GLY A 51 -4.61 -14.24 -28.42
N TYR A 52 -4.26 -13.29 -27.54
CA TYR A 52 -2.95 -12.66 -27.60
C TYR A 52 -1.87 -13.64 -27.13
N THR A 53 -0.80 -13.76 -27.91
CA THR A 53 0.35 -14.57 -27.51
C THR A 53 1.20 -13.78 -26.52
N ILE A 54 0.99 -14.03 -25.23
CA ILE A 54 1.76 -13.38 -24.16
C ILE A 54 2.73 -14.38 -23.55
N ARG A 55 4.02 -14.09 -23.66
CA ARG A 55 5.01 -14.65 -22.73
C ARG A 55 4.92 -13.86 -21.44
N PHE A 56 4.86 -14.55 -20.30
CA PHE A 56 4.92 -13.93 -18.98
C PHE A 56 6.04 -12.88 -18.96
N ASN A 57 5.64 -11.61 -18.88
CA ASN A 57 6.57 -10.50 -19.02
C ASN A 57 6.80 -9.85 -17.65
N GLY A 58 8.02 -9.97 -17.15
CA GLY A 58 8.42 -9.35 -15.89
C GLY A 58 8.16 -7.84 -15.86
N ALA A 59 8.27 -7.14 -16.98
CA ALA A 59 8.01 -5.70 -17.06
C ALA A 59 6.53 -5.35 -16.77
N VAL A 60 5.58 -6.17 -17.25
CA VAL A 60 4.16 -5.98 -16.97
C VAL A 60 3.89 -6.20 -15.49
N THR A 61 4.46 -7.25 -14.90
CA THR A 61 4.33 -7.50 -13.47
C THR A 61 4.92 -6.38 -12.63
N VAL A 62 6.12 -5.88 -12.97
CA VAL A 62 6.74 -4.74 -12.29
C VAL A 62 5.83 -3.50 -12.38
N PHE A 63 5.26 -3.21 -13.56
CA PHE A 63 4.35 -2.08 -13.72
C PHE A 63 3.13 -2.16 -12.79
N PHE A 64 2.47 -3.32 -12.73
CA PHE A 64 1.32 -3.51 -11.84
C PHE A 64 1.70 -3.44 -10.36
N VAL A 65 2.82 -4.07 -9.96
CA VAL A 65 3.33 -4.01 -8.58
C VAL A 65 3.63 -2.57 -8.17
N MET A 66 4.33 -1.81 -9.02
CA MET A 66 4.66 -0.42 -8.74
C MET A 66 3.42 0.46 -8.67
N THR A 67 2.45 0.24 -9.57
CA THR A 67 1.19 1.00 -9.58
C THR A 67 0.37 0.73 -8.32
N ALA A 68 0.24 -0.54 -7.92
CA ALA A 68 -0.48 -0.91 -6.69
C ALA A 68 0.22 -0.36 -5.44
N LEU A 69 1.55 -0.41 -5.40
CA LEU A 69 2.34 0.11 -4.28
C LEU A 69 2.20 1.62 -4.17
N VAL A 70 2.42 2.36 -5.26
CA VAL A 70 2.32 3.83 -5.26
C VAL A 70 0.89 4.27 -4.96
N GLY A 71 -0.10 3.70 -5.64
CA GLY A 71 -1.51 4.02 -5.41
C GLY A 71 -1.96 3.70 -3.99
N GLY A 72 -1.56 2.53 -3.47
CA GLY A 72 -1.87 2.10 -2.11
C GLY A 72 -1.27 3.01 -1.03
N LEU A 73 -0.01 3.42 -1.21
CA LEU A 73 0.64 4.36 -0.29
C LEU A 73 0.04 5.77 -0.36
N VAL A 74 -0.32 6.25 -1.56
CA VAL A 74 -1.01 7.55 -1.72
C VAL A 74 -2.38 7.53 -1.03
N LEU A 75 -3.16 6.46 -1.20
CA LEU A 75 -4.44 6.30 -0.50
C LEU A 75 -4.24 6.24 1.01
N LEU A 76 -3.26 5.47 1.49
CA LEU A 76 -2.94 5.39 2.90
C LEU A 76 -2.57 6.77 3.47
N ALA A 77 -1.82 7.58 2.73
CA ALA A 77 -1.47 8.95 3.11
C ALA A 77 -2.65 9.94 3.02
N ALA A 78 -3.66 9.68 2.20
CA ALA A 78 -4.85 10.51 2.10
C ALA A 78 -5.90 10.22 3.19
N PHE A 79 -5.85 9.03 3.80
CA PHE A 79 -6.75 8.61 4.89
C PHE A 79 -6.13 8.73 6.29
N ASP A 80 -4.85 9.08 6.38
CA ASP A 80 -4.22 9.59 7.62
C ASP A 80 -4.44 11.11 7.74
#